data_AF-A0A934ZV77-F1
#
_entry.id   AF-A0A934ZV77-F1
#
_cell.length_a   1.000
_cell.length_b   1.000
_cell.length_c   1.000
_cell.angle_alpha   90.00
_cell.angle_beta   90.00
_cell.angle_gamma   90.00
#
_symmetry.space_group_name_H-M   'P 1'
#
loop_
_entity.id
_entity.type
_entity.pdbx_description
1 polymer ?
#
loop_
_entity_poly.entity_id
_entity_poly.type
_entity_poly.pdbx_seq_one_letter_code
_entity_poly.pdbx_strand_id
1 'polypeptide(L)'
;MVYADWLPGLGLLTIIDHGDGYMSLYGHNQRLFKAVGERVTAGDTIAAVGDTGGRSRPELYFEIRKGGKPMDPRKWFSKPAPER
;
A
#
# COMPACT_ATOMS: atom_id res chain seq x y z
N MET A 1 -0.29 7.32 8.40
CA MET A 1 -0.64 5.88 8.42
C MET A 1 -1.94 5.70 9.17
N VAL A 2 -2.93 4.99 8.59
CA VAL A 2 -4.23 4.75 9.27
C VAL A 2 -4.49 3.29 9.59
N TYR A 3 -3.75 2.35 9.00
CA TYR A 3 -3.82 0.93 9.34
C TYR A 3 -2.47 0.26 9.03
N ALA A 4 -2.00 -0.59 9.94
CA ALA A 4 -0.74 -1.33 9.83
C ALA A 4 -0.83 -2.63 10.63
N ASP A 5 -1.55 -3.63 10.10
CA ASP A 5 -1.79 -4.90 10.79
C ASP A 5 -2.18 -6.02 9.79
N TRP A 6 -2.50 -7.21 10.29
CA TRP A 6 -2.98 -8.35 9.53
C TRP A 6 -4.46 -8.21 9.15
N LEU A 7 -4.75 -8.34 7.85
CA LEU A 7 -6.11 -8.49 7.33
C LEU A 7 -6.28 -9.86 6.65
N PRO A 8 -7.32 -10.64 6.99
CA PRO A 8 -7.64 -11.88 6.28
C PRO A 8 -7.72 -11.68 4.77
N GLY A 9 -7.03 -12.52 4.01
CA GLY A 9 -6.95 -12.45 2.55
C GLY A 9 -5.96 -11.43 1.99
N LEU A 10 -5.57 -10.40 2.74
CA LEU A 10 -4.55 -9.41 2.33
C LEU A 10 -3.23 -9.52 3.11
N GLY A 11 -3.15 -10.34 4.15
CA GLY A 11 -1.92 -10.51 4.94
C GLY A 11 -1.56 -9.25 5.72
N LEU A 12 -0.26 -8.98 5.89
CA LEU A 12 0.19 -7.72 6.48
C LEU A 12 -0.11 -6.58 5.52
N LEU A 13 -1.01 -5.69 5.96
CA LEU A 13 -1.57 -4.62 5.16
C LEU A 13 -1.19 -3.27 5.77
N THR A 14 -0.79 -2.35 4.90
CA THR A 14 -0.59 -0.93 5.20
C THR A 14 -1.64 -0.12 4.46
N ILE A 15 -2.30 0.81 5.16
CA ILE A 15 -3.21 1.79 4.57
C ILE A 15 -2.74 3.19 4.93
N ILE A 16 -2.50 3.99 3.90
CA ILE A 16 -2.12 5.39 4.02
C ILE A 16 -3.30 6.26 3.60
N ASP A 17 -3.69 7.18 4.47
CA ASP A 17 -4.59 8.29 4.15
C ASP A 17 -3.77 9.47 3.64
N HIS A 18 -4.13 9.97 2.46
CA HIS A 18 -3.47 11.08 1.78
C HIS A 18 -4.23 12.41 1.93
N GLY A 19 -5.35 12.41 2.66
CA GLY A 19 -6.28 13.53 2.70
C GLY A 19 -7.28 13.50 1.53
N ASP A 20 -8.26 14.42 1.58
CA ASP A 20 -9.32 14.56 0.56
C ASP A 20 -10.09 13.26 0.23
N GLY A 21 -10.12 12.35 1.20
CA GLY A 21 -10.75 11.04 1.08
C GLY A 21 -9.98 10.03 0.23
N TYR A 22 -8.72 10.30 -0.13
CA TYR A 22 -7.85 9.38 -0.86
C TYR A 22 -7.08 8.46 0.09
N MET A 23 -7.08 7.16 -0.24
CA MET A 23 -6.29 6.18 0.47
C MET A 23 -5.54 5.27 -0.50
N SER A 24 -4.37 4.80 -0.10
CA SER A 24 -3.65 3.74 -0.80
C SER A 24 -3.40 2.55 0.13
N LEU A 25 -3.62 1.35 -0.38
CA LEU A 25 -3.46 0.09 0.33
C LEU A 25 -2.29 -0.69 -0.28
N TYR A 26 -1.48 -1.30 0.59
CA TYR A 26 -0.34 -2.14 0.23
C TYR A 26 -0.45 -3.45 1.02
N GLY A 27 -0.81 -4.54 0.36
CA GLY A 27 -1.03 -5.85 0.98
C GLY A 27 0.10 -6.85 0.70
N HIS A 28 -0.05 -8.03 1.29
CA HIS A 28 0.86 -9.19 1.18
C HIS A 28 2.29 -8.92 1.68
N ASN A 29 2.50 -7.88 2.49
CA ASN A 29 3.84 -7.52 2.93
C ASN A 29 4.46 -8.61 3.82
N GLN A 30 5.78 -8.78 3.78
CA GLN A 30 6.49 -9.63 4.76
C GLN A 30 6.74 -8.88 6.08
N ARG A 31 6.82 -7.55 6.02
CA ARG A 31 7.11 -6.70 7.17
C ARG A 31 6.57 -5.29 6.95
N LEU A 32 6.08 -4.68 8.03
CA LEU A 32 5.67 -3.27 8.08
C LEU A 32 6.77 -2.47 8.80
N PHE A 33 7.13 -1.30 8.26
CA PHE A 33 8.16 -0.42 8.84
C PHE A 33 7.59 0.83 9.52
N LYS A 34 6.27 1.00 9.43
CA LYS A 34 5.54 2.16 9.94
C LYS A 34 4.32 1.68 10.73
N ALA A 35 4.06 2.32 11.86
CA ALA A 35 2.90 2.05 12.70
C ALA A 35 1.75 3.04 12.42
N VAL A 36 0.55 2.70 12.89
CA VAL A 36 -0.62 3.60 12.86
C VAL A 36 -0.28 4.92 13.58
N GLY A 37 -0.70 6.04 13.00
CA GLY A 37 -0.42 7.38 13.52
C GLY A 37 0.90 7.99 13.03
N GLU A 38 1.83 7.21 12.48
CA GLU A 38 3.04 7.78 11.89
C GLU A 38 2.75 8.56 10.61
N ARG A 39 3.44 9.71 10.46
CA ARG A 39 3.45 10.48 9.22
C ARG A 39 4.26 9.74 8.17
N VAL A 40 3.75 9.75 6.94
CA VAL A 40 4.42 9.19 5.76
C VAL A 40 4.56 10.30 4.72
N THR A 41 5.74 10.41 4.12
CA THR A 41 6.02 11.31 3.01
C THR A 41 6.36 10.54 1.74
N ALA A 42 6.25 11.19 0.59
CA ALA A 42 6.63 10.59 -0.68
C ALA A 42 8.13 10.19 -0.65
N GLY A 43 8.44 8.95 -1.02
CA GLY A 43 9.78 8.38 -0.96
C GLY A 43 10.08 7.56 0.29
N ASP A 44 9.23 7.60 1.32
CA ASP A 44 9.42 6.80 2.52
C ASP A 44 9.28 5.29 2.23
N THR A 45 10.15 4.50 2.84
CA THR A 45 9.98 3.04 2.87
C THR A 45 8.95 2.66 3.94
N ILE A 46 7.81 2.12 3.52
CA ILE A 46 6.66 1.84 4.42
C ILE A 46 6.53 0.35 4.78
N ALA A 47 6.92 -0.55 3.88
CA ALA A 47 6.82 -1.99 4.05
C ALA A 47 7.79 -2.71 3.10
N ALA A 48 8.03 -3.99 3.35
CA ALA A 48 8.69 -4.89 2.42
C ALA A 48 7.67 -5.87 1.82
N VAL A 49 7.71 -6.05 0.50
CA VAL A 49 6.85 -7.02 -0.21
C VAL A 49 7.12 -8.43 0.30
N GLY A 50 6.09 -9.27 0.29
CA GLY A 50 6.15 -10.67 0.68
C GLY A 50 5.01 -11.46 0.07
N ASP A 51 4.71 -12.60 0.68
CA ASP A 51 3.67 -13.56 0.27
C ASP A 51 2.61 -13.81 1.36
N THR A 52 2.51 -12.91 2.35
CA THR A 52 1.56 -13.07 3.45
C THR A 52 0.12 -12.98 2.97
N GLY A 53 -0.83 -13.53 3.75
CA GLY A 53 -2.23 -13.61 3.33
C GLY A 53 -2.52 -14.74 2.35
N GLY A 54 -1.65 -15.76 2.29
CA GLY A 54 -1.87 -16.98 1.51
C GLY A 54 -1.54 -16.82 0.03
N ARG A 55 -0.48 -16.07 -0.30
CA ARG A 55 0.08 -16.01 -1.66
C ARG A 55 1.09 -17.13 -1.83
N SER A 56 1.23 -17.62 -3.07
CA SER A 56 2.18 -18.71 -3.39
C SER A 56 3.59 -18.19 -3.69
N ARG A 57 3.75 -16.88 -3.88
CA ARG A 57 5.01 -16.20 -4.13
C ARG A 57 4.91 -14.73 -3.69
N PRO A 58 6.05 -14.04 -3.50
CA PRO A 58 6.02 -12.62 -3.20
C PRO A 58 5.35 -11.79 -4.29
N GLU A 59 4.36 -10.97 -3.92
CA GLU A 59 3.64 -10.08 -4.83
C GLU A 59 3.10 -8.83 -4.11
N LEU A 60 2.94 -7.74 -4.85
CA LEU A 60 2.35 -6.51 -4.31
C LEU A 60 0.85 -6.46 -4.64
N TYR A 61 0.01 -6.43 -3.60
CA TYR A 61 -1.34 -5.91 -3.73
C TYR A 61 -1.30 -4.39 -3.58
N PHE A 62 -1.72 -3.65 -4.60
CA PHE A 62 -1.82 -2.20 -4.58
C PHE A 62 -3.21 -1.74 -5.00
N GLU A 63 -3.83 -0.89 -4.18
CA GLU A 63 -5.16 -0.34 -4.44
C GLU A 63 -5.20 1.13 -4.05
N ILE A 64 -5.94 1.93 -4.82
CA ILE A 64 -6.29 3.30 -4.49
C ILE A 64 -7.80 3.38 -4.24
N ARG A 65 -8.21 4.10 -3.20
CA ARG A 65 -9.60 4.40 -2.88
C ARG A 65 -9.84 5.91 -2.87
N LYS A 66 -11.06 6.32 -3.23
CA LYS A 66 -11.60 7.66 -2.97
C LYS A 66 -12.95 7.55 -2.29
N GLY A 67 -13.11 8.17 -1.12
CA GLY A 67 -14.35 8.07 -0.34
C GLY A 67 -14.72 6.61 -0.03
N GLY A 68 -13.71 5.78 0.25
CA GLY A 68 -13.87 4.34 0.54
C GLY A 68 -14.09 3.43 -0.67
N LYS A 69 -14.30 3.97 -1.88
CA LYS A 69 -14.52 3.17 -3.10
C LYS A 69 -13.22 2.92 -3.85
N PRO A 70 -12.92 1.68 -4.26
CA PRO A 70 -11.77 1.37 -5.11
C PRO A 70 -11.83 2.11 -6.45
N MET A 71 -10.68 2.51 -6.97
CA MET A 71 -10.53 3.14 -8.28
C MET A 71 -9.29 2.61 -9.01
N ASP A 72 -9.29 2.72 -10.34
CA ASP A 72 -8.19 2.24 -11.18
C ASP A 72 -6.86 2.96 -10.84
N PRO A 73 -5.86 2.26 -10.29
CA PRO A 73 -4.62 2.88 -9.85
C PRO A 73 -3.72 3.29 -11.01
N ARG A 74 -3.93 2.76 -12.22
CA ARG A 74 -3.06 3.02 -13.38
C ARG A 74 -2.99 4.49 -13.77
N LYS A 75 -4.02 5.27 -13.41
CA LYS A 75 -4.07 6.73 -13.64
C LYS A 75 -3.06 7.51 -12.80
N TRP A 76 -2.53 6.90 -11.73
CA TRP A 76 -1.59 7.51 -10.79
C TRP A 76 -0.13 7.14 -11.08
N PHE A 77 0.11 6.18 -11.96
CA PHE A 77 1.46 5.86 -12.39
C PHE A 77 1.88 6.85 -13.47
N SER A 78 2.97 7.57 -13.21
CA SER A 78 3.68 8.26 -14.26
C SER A 78 4.29 7.23 -15.21
N LYS A 79 4.40 7.60 -16.50
CA LYS A 79 5.30 6.86 -17.39
C LYS A 79 6.69 6.90 -16.76
N PRO A 80 7.42 5.76 -16.71
CA PRO A 80 8.79 5.79 -16.23
C PRO A 80 9.54 6.89 -16.99
N ALA A 81 10.25 7.73 -16.26
CA ALA A 81 11.20 8.64 -16.89
C ALA A 81 12.19 7.78 -17.69
N PRO A 82 12.59 8.18 -18.91
CA PRO A 82 13.60 7.43 -19.64
C PRO A 82 14.83 7.27 -18.74
N GLU A 83 15.32 6.03 -18.67
CA GLU A 83 16.54 5.69 -17.92
C GLU A 83 17.67 6.62 -18.40
N ARG A 84 18.39 7.25 -17.45
CA ARG A 84 19.57 8.07 -17.74
C ARG A 84 20.82 7.21 -17.79
#